data_AF-A0A0D1XXV1-F1
#
_entry.id   AF-A0A0D1XXV1-F1
#
_cell.length_a   1.000
_cell.length_b   1.000
_cell.length_c   1.000
_cell.angle_alpha   90.00
_cell.angle_beta   90.00
_cell.angle_gamma   90.00
#
_symmetry.space_group_name_H-M   'P 1'
#
loop_
_entity.id
_entity.type
_entity.pdbx_description
1 polymer ?
#
loop_
_entity_poly.entity_id
_entity_poly.type
_entity_poly.pdbx_seq_one_letter_code
_entity_poly.pdbx_strand_id
1 'polypeptide(L)'
;MIKQIENLINNKKDCPVKFDNLIYVCQGGSHIAGTNDDTSDFDFRSIAIPSDDYVIGIDKFEHTKVVTGKNKINQFEDFDLEIFSFDYFINQAANGEVIPTEMLWVDNKYVHKKSDIMNLLLDNRDLFLSKNVVFRYMGFVKSCINCAFLPIEIVEKDAKRPDRIERVRKYGYETKFVMNAIKCLRICVGLLKNNQIELYREDKEELLDIKNGKLGHFDKGITEAKKVIYELEQEKECLLQQSSLPKRVNKELVNKFKKDFFIKVIKEVYGY
;
A
#
# COMPACT_ATOMS: atom_id res chain seq x y z
N MET A 1 -14.32 14.54 -0.53
CA MET A 1 -12.96 14.00 -0.60
C MET A 1 -12.04 14.69 -1.60
N ILE A 2 -12.16 14.53 -2.92
CA ILE A 2 -11.15 15.11 -3.86
C ILE A 2 -10.97 16.63 -3.73
N LYS A 3 -12.06 17.38 -3.49
CA LYS A 3 -12.02 18.82 -3.19
C LYS A 3 -11.29 19.15 -1.87
N GLN A 4 -11.34 18.28 -0.87
CA GLN A 4 -10.60 18.45 0.38
C GLN A 4 -9.10 18.24 0.14
N ILE A 5 -8.73 17.23 -0.66
CA ILE A 5 -7.34 16.99 -1.08
C ILE A 5 -6.81 18.21 -1.85
N GLU A 6 -7.57 18.73 -2.80
CA GLU A 6 -7.23 19.94 -3.57
C GLU A 6 -6.98 21.14 -2.66
N ASN A 7 -7.94 21.45 -1.78
CA ASN A 7 -7.81 22.55 -0.82
C ASN A 7 -6.59 22.38 0.09
N LEU A 8 -6.31 21.16 0.56
CA LEU A 8 -5.20 20.87 1.45
C LEU A 8 -3.85 21.12 0.78
N ILE A 9 -3.66 20.62 -0.44
CA ILE A 9 -2.40 20.72 -1.17
C ILE A 9 -2.15 22.16 -1.61
N ASN A 10 -3.17 22.83 -2.15
CA ASN A 10 -3.01 24.20 -2.66
C ASN A 10 -2.61 25.17 -1.55
N ASN A 11 -3.12 24.97 -0.32
CA ASN A 11 -2.82 25.79 0.85
C ASN A 11 -1.51 25.40 1.58
N LYS A 12 -0.88 24.28 1.23
CA LYS A 12 0.39 23.86 1.83
C LYS A 12 1.53 24.66 1.19
N LYS A 13 2.13 25.58 1.97
CA LYS A 13 3.21 26.47 1.52
C LYS A 13 4.49 25.71 1.13
N ASP A 14 4.82 24.65 1.86
CA ASP A 14 6.06 23.88 1.68
C ASP A 14 5.85 22.59 0.87
N CYS A 15 4.82 22.54 0.01
CA CYS A 15 4.60 21.41 -0.88
C CYS A 15 5.20 21.72 -2.26
N PRO A 16 6.16 20.92 -2.74
CA PRO A 16 6.80 21.11 -4.05
C PRO A 16 5.83 20.82 -5.22
N VAL A 17 4.61 20.39 -4.91
CA VAL A 17 3.58 20.04 -5.88
C VAL A 17 2.26 20.70 -5.51
N LYS A 18 1.51 21.15 -6.51
CA LYS A 18 0.12 21.62 -6.40
C LYS A 18 -0.85 20.54 -6.86
N PHE A 19 -2.14 20.75 -6.62
CA PHE A 19 -3.15 19.75 -6.96
C PHE A 19 -3.17 19.41 -8.47
N ASP A 20 -2.85 20.38 -9.32
CA ASP A 20 -2.80 20.19 -10.78
C ASP A 20 -1.62 19.34 -11.23
N ASN A 21 -0.54 19.29 -10.45
CA ASN A 21 0.60 18.39 -10.69
C ASN A 21 0.26 16.91 -10.42
N LEU A 22 -0.82 16.63 -9.69
CA LEU A 22 -1.21 15.26 -9.36
C LEU A 22 -1.82 14.57 -10.59
N ILE A 23 -1.15 13.55 -11.09
CA ILE A 23 -1.59 12.75 -12.23
C ILE A 23 -2.42 11.54 -11.80
N TYR A 24 -2.33 11.17 -10.53
CA TYR A 24 -3.06 10.03 -9.96
C TYR A 24 -3.39 10.30 -8.49
N VAL A 25 -4.62 10.01 -8.09
CA VAL A 25 -5.05 9.99 -6.68
C VAL A 25 -5.95 8.77 -6.50
N CYS A 26 -5.59 7.87 -5.60
CA CYS A 26 -6.36 6.70 -5.27
C CYS A 26 -6.45 6.50 -3.76
N GLN A 27 -7.45 5.75 -3.32
CA GLN A 27 -7.53 5.27 -1.95
C GLN A 27 -6.47 4.18 -1.70
N GLY A 28 -6.06 4.02 -0.45
CA GLY A 28 -5.19 2.95 0.02
C GLY A 28 -5.76 2.23 1.25
N GLY A 29 -4.91 1.48 1.95
CA GLY A 29 -5.24 0.93 3.25
C GLY A 29 -6.27 -0.21 3.22
N SER A 30 -7.12 -0.28 4.25
CA SER A 30 -8.13 -1.35 4.40
C SER A 30 -9.29 -1.23 3.39
N HIS A 31 -9.54 -0.04 2.86
CA HIS A 31 -10.63 0.21 1.91
C HIS A 31 -10.43 -0.52 0.58
N ILE A 32 -9.21 -0.47 0.02
CA ILE A 32 -8.89 -1.16 -1.23
C ILE A 32 -8.94 -2.68 -1.09
N ALA A 33 -8.80 -3.19 0.13
CA ALA A 33 -8.95 -4.60 0.45
C ALA A 33 -10.40 -5.02 0.77
N GLY A 34 -11.31 -4.06 0.96
CA GLY A 34 -12.67 -4.32 1.44
C GLY A 34 -12.75 -4.76 2.90
N THR A 35 -11.66 -4.60 3.67
CA THR A 35 -11.59 -4.98 5.09
C THR A 35 -11.67 -3.76 6.02
N ASN A 36 -12.22 -2.65 5.52
CA ASN A 36 -12.49 -1.46 6.31
C ASN A 36 -13.77 -1.61 7.14
N ASP A 37 -13.86 -0.84 8.22
CA ASP A 37 -15.02 -0.68 9.08
C ASP A 37 -15.20 0.81 9.41
N ASP A 38 -16.19 1.14 10.24
CA ASP A 38 -16.50 2.53 10.63
C ASP A 38 -15.37 3.23 11.40
N THR A 39 -14.37 2.47 11.86
CA THR A 39 -13.19 2.97 12.59
C THR A 39 -11.93 3.06 11.72
N SER A 40 -12.04 2.72 10.44
CA SER A 40 -10.88 2.65 9.55
C SER A 40 -10.45 4.04 9.08
N ASP A 41 -9.12 4.23 9.06
CA ASP A 41 -8.50 5.45 8.57
C ASP A 41 -8.72 5.61 7.05
N PHE A 42 -8.87 6.86 6.60
CA PHE A 42 -8.88 7.19 5.19
C PHE A 42 -7.45 7.44 4.69
N ASP A 43 -6.85 6.42 4.10
CA ASP A 43 -5.56 6.53 3.41
C ASP A 43 -5.76 6.90 1.94
N PHE A 44 -5.04 7.92 1.48
CA PHE A 44 -4.91 8.30 0.07
C PHE A 44 -3.45 8.29 -0.36
N ARG A 45 -3.25 7.91 -1.62
CA ARG A 45 -1.94 7.91 -2.26
C ARG A 45 -2.02 8.65 -3.59
N SER A 46 -0.94 9.34 -3.95
CA SER A 46 -0.89 10.13 -5.16
C SER A 46 0.46 10.07 -5.84
N ILE A 47 0.44 10.21 -7.17
CA ILE A 47 1.63 10.38 -8.00
C ILE A 47 1.55 11.77 -8.62
N ALA A 48 2.65 12.51 -8.54
CA ALA A 48 2.78 13.85 -9.06
C ALA A 48 3.89 13.97 -10.11
N ILE A 49 3.65 14.81 -11.10
CA ILE A 49 4.68 15.37 -11.97
C ILE A 49 4.96 16.79 -11.47
N PRO A 50 6.07 17.01 -10.74
CA PRO A 50 6.40 18.34 -10.19
C PRO A 50 6.77 19.34 -11.30
N SER A 51 7.15 20.57 -10.96
CA SER A 51 7.70 21.49 -11.97
C SER A 51 8.98 20.95 -12.59
N ASP A 52 9.35 21.50 -13.74
CA ASP A 52 10.59 21.20 -14.45
C ASP A 52 11.85 21.43 -13.61
N ASP A 53 11.84 22.36 -12.66
CA ASP A 53 12.90 22.53 -11.65
C ASP A 53 13.26 21.23 -10.90
N TYR A 54 12.26 20.37 -10.66
CA TYR A 54 12.44 19.07 -9.98
C TYR A 54 12.66 17.89 -10.93
N VAL A 55 12.27 18.03 -12.21
CA VAL A 55 12.37 16.92 -13.19
C VAL A 55 13.65 17.00 -14.01
N ILE A 56 14.01 18.19 -14.49
CA ILE A 56 15.21 18.44 -15.29
C ILE A 56 16.17 19.45 -14.64
N GLY A 57 15.71 20.17 -13.61
CA GLY A 57 16.52 21.11 -12.83
C GLY A 57 17.32 20.43 -11.70
N ILE A 58 17.78 21.25 -10.76
CA ILE A 58 18.66 20.84 -9.66
C ILE A 58 17.90 20.45 -8.38
N ASP A 59 16.62 20.80 -8.29
CA ASP A 59 15.79 20.53 -7.12
C ASP A 59 15.41 19.05 -7.07
N LYS A 60 15.12 18.55 -5.86
CA LYS A 60 14.79 17.14 -5.63
C LYS A 60 13.52 17.00 -4.82
N PHE A 61 12.62 16.18 -5.34
CA PHE A 61 11.40 15.77 -4.65
C PHE A 61 11.17 14.27 -4.84
N GLU A 62 11.15 13.51 -3.76
CA GLU A 62 10.89 12.08 -3.78
C GLU A 62 9.46 11.76 -3.36
N HIS A 63 9.10 12.10 -2.12
CA HIS A 63 7.75 11.94 -1.62
C HIS A 63 7.47 12.89 -0.44
N THR A 64 6.19 13.07 -0.10
CA THR A 64 5.76 13.76 1.11
C THR A 64 4.49 13.13 1.67
N LYS A 65 4.32 13.21 2.99
CA LYS A 65 3.08 12.80 3.67
C LYS A 65 2.38 14.01 4.26
N VAL A 66 1.09 14.13 4.03
CA VAL A 66 0.21 15.14 4.59
C VAL A 66 -0.83 14.43 5.43
N VAL A 67 -0.84 14.72 6.73
CA VAL A 67 -1.78 14.17 7.71
C VAL A 67 -2.65 15.31 8.20
N THR A 68 -3.97 15.15 8.19
CA THR A 68 -4.88 16.16 8.75
C THR A 68 -5.16 15.95 10.25
N GLY A 69 -5.00 14.71 10.73
CA GLY A 69 -5.18 14.33 12.13
C GLY A 69 -4.19 15.02 13.07
N LYS A 70 -4.71 15.70 14.10
CA LYS A 70 -3.90 16.44 15.09
C LYS A 70 -3.53 15.60 16.31
N ASN A 71 -2.73 14.54 16.11
CA ASN A 71 -2.15 13.69 17.18
C ASN A 71 -3.17 13.04 18.15
N LYS A 72 -4.44 12.88 17.74
CA LYS A 72 -5.50 12.11 18.43
C LYS A 72 -6.06 11.07 17.46
N ILE A 73 -6.96 10.18 17.93
CA ILE A 73 -7.72 9.28 17.06
C ILE A 73 -8.32 10.12 15.91
N ASN A 74 -8.08 9.69 14.66
CA ASN A 74 -8.54 10.39 13.46
C ASN A 74 -10.06 10.61 13.55
N GLN A 75 -10.49 11.84 13.27
CA GLN A 75 -11.91 12.18 13.11
C GLN A 75 -12.41 11.71 11.74
N PHE A 76 -13.73 11.71 11.54
CA PHE A 76 -14.35 11.27 10.27
C PHE A 76 -13.81 12.00 9.03
N GLU A 77 -13.36 13.25 9.19
CA GLU A 77 -12.78 14.05 8.10
C GLU A 77 -11.25 13.93 8.00
N ASP A 78 -10.62 13.20 8.92
CA ASP A 78 -9.17 13.05 8.93
C ASP A 78 -8.71 12.01 7.91
N PHE A 79 -7.69 12.39 7.13
CA PHE A 79 -7.07 11.50 6.15
C PHE A 79 -5.57 11.68 6.08
N ASP A 80 -4.92 10.60 5.68
CA ASP A 80 -3.51 10.55 5.37
C ASP A 80 -3.34 10.58 3.86
N LEU A 81 -2.57 11.53 3.33
CA LEU A 81 -2.20 11.60 1.92
C LEU A 81 -0.70 11.43 1.78
N GLU A 82 -0.27 10.45 1.00
CA GLU A 82 1.14 10.34 0.59
C GLU A 82 1.27 10.63 -0.90
N ILE A 83 2.17 11.54 -1.25
CA ILE A 83 2.40 11.99 -2.63
C ILE A 83 3.82 11.62 -3.01
N PHE A 84 3.97 10.85 -4.09
CA PHE A 84 5.26 10.50 -4.67
C PHE A 84 5.51 11.35 -5.91
N SER A 85 6.75 11.77 -6.15
CA SER A 85 7.16 12.17 -7.50
C SER A 85 7.15 10.96 -8.42
N PHE A 86 6.84 11.17 -9.70
CA PHE A 86 6.83 10.07 -10.67
C PHE A 86 8.19 9.36 -10.76
N ASP A 87 9.30 10.10 -10.74
CA ASP A 87 10.64 9.51 -10.83
C ASP A 87 10.89 8.51 -9.70
N TYR A 88 10.64 8.95 -8.47
CA TYR A 88 10.81 8.16 -7.27
C TYR A 88 9.83 6.98 -7.26
N PHE A 89 8.56 7.22 -7.61
CA PHE A 89 7.54 6.17 -7.70
C PHE A 89 7.97 5.02 -8.61
N ILE A 90 8.47 5.31 -9.82
CA ILE A 90 8.93 4.27 -10.77
C ILE A 90 10.08 3.45 -10.19
N ASN A 91 11.04 4.09 -9.51
CA ASN A 91 12.15 3.39 -8.88
C ASN A 91 11.64 2.47 -7.76
N GLN A 92 10.69 2.92 -6.96
CA GLN A 92 10.10 2.14 -5.87
C GLN A 92 9.23 0.98 -6.40
N ALA A 93 8.43 1.20 -7.44
CA ALA A 93 7.69 0.13 -8.12
C ALA A 93 8.64 -0.92 -8.72
N ALA A 94 9.75 -0.50 -9.34
CA ALA A 94 10.78 -1.40 -9.86
C ALA A 94 11.48 -2.21 -8.75
N ASN A 95 11.60 -1.63 -7.56
CA ASN A 95 12.06 -2.29 -6.34
C ASN A 95 10.97 -3.13 -5.65
N GLY A 96 9.78 -3.24 -6.25
CA GLY A 96 8.67 -4.05 -5.75
C GLY A 96 8.10 -3.57 -4.42
N GLU A 97 8.28 -2.30 -4.07
CA GLU A 97 7.73 -1.74 -2.82
C GLU A 97 6.22 -1.94 -2.73
N VAL A 98 5.72 -2.26 -1.54
CA VAL A 98 4.31 -2.63 -1.34
C VAL A 98 3.36 -1.52 -1.79
N ILE A 99 3.51 -0.29 -1.29
CA ILE A 99 2.59 0.82 -1.62
C ILE A 99 2.60 1.16 -3.13
N PRO A 100 3.76 1.42 -3.78
CA PRO A 100 3.80 1.64 -5.22
C PRO A 100 3.24 0.49 -6.04
N THR A 101 3.48 -0.75 -5.59
CA THR A 101 2.89 -1.92 -6.21
C THR A 101 1.36 -1.89 -6.06
N GLU A 102 0.83 -1.73 -4.85
CA GLU A 102 -0.63 -1.64 -4.62
C GLU A 102 -1.26 -0.55 -5.51
N MET A 103 -0.67 0.64 -5.58
CA MET A 103 -1.18 1.76 -6.38
C MET A 103 -1.40 1.43 -7.87
N LEU A 104 -0.60 0.53 -8.45
CA LEU A 104 -0.71 0.09 -9.85
C LEU A 104 -1.87 -0.90 -10.10
N TRP A 105 -2.40 -1.56 -9.06
CA TRP A 105 -3.49 -2.55 -9.15
C TRP A 105 -4.74 -2.16 -8.34
N VAL A 106 -4.87 -0.89 -7.96
CA VAL A 106 -6.10 -0.38 -7.32
C VAL A 106 -7.28 -0.44 -8.31
N ASP A 107 -8.42 -0.97 -7.86
CA ASP A 107 -9.67 -0.97 -8.62
C ASP A 107 -10.12 0.47 -8.91
N ASN A 108 -10.56 0.74 -10.14
CA ASN A 108 -11.01 2.05 -10.61
C ASN A 108 -12.04 2.72 -9.68
N LYS A 109 -12.87 1.95 -8.96
CA LYS A 109 -13.84 2.53 -7.99
C LYS A 109 -13.18 3.27 -6.83
N TYR A 110 -11.91 3.00 -6.54
CA TYR A 110 -11.10 3.68 -5.52
C TYR A 110 -10.19 4.75 -6.11
N VAL A 111 -10.27 5.02 -7.41
CA VAL A 111 -9.50 6.07 -8.10
C VAL A 111 -10.31 7.36 -8.10
N HIS A 112 -9.74 8.43 -7.54
CA HIS A 112 -10.38 9.73 -7.42
C HIS A 112 -9.89 10.75 -8.45
N LYS A 113 -8.66 10.59 -8.95
CA LYS A 113 -8.09 11.37 -10.05
C LYS A 113 -7.17 10.48 -10.87
N LYS A 114 -7.27 10.57 -12.19
CA LYS A 114 -6.38 9.91 -13.14
C LYS A 114 -6.29 10.75 -14.40
N SER A 115 -5.09 11.19 -14.75
CA SER A 115 -4.83 11.89 -16.02
C SER A 115 -4.54 10.91 -17.15
N ASP A 116 -4.55 11.40 -18.38
CA ASP A 116 -4.27 10.57 -19.57
C ASP A 116 -2.85 10.01 -19.57
N ILE A 117 -1.87 10.80 -19.11
CA ILE A 117 -0.47 10.35 -19.05
C ILE A 117 -0.28 9.21 -18.05
N MET A 118 -1.11 9.12 -17.01
CA MET A 118 -1.08 8.00 -16.06
C MET A 118 -1.50 6.67 -16.71
N ASN A 119 -2.34 6.69 -17.76
CA ASN A 119 -2.72 5.46 -18.46
C ASN A 119 -1.50 4.75 -19.06
N LEU A 120 -0.49 5.49 -19.54
CA LEU A 120 0.75 4.88 -20.05
C LEU A 120 1.43 3.98 -19.02
N LEU A 121 1.44 4.41 -17.75
CA LEU A 121 2.00 3.62 -16.66
C LEU A 121 1.12 2.41 -16.34
N LEU A 122 -0.20 2.59 -16.25
CA LEU A 122 -1.11 1.49 -15.93
C LEU A 122 -1.18 0.43 -17.04
N ASP A 123 -1.06 0.83 -18.30
CA ASP A 123 -1.01 -0.06 -19.47
C ASP A 123 0.30 -0.87 -19.52
N ASN A 124 1.35 -0.40 -18.84
CA ASN A 124 2.65 -1.05 -18.73
C ASN A 124 2.94 -1.58 -17.32
N ARG A 125 1.95 -1.66 -16.43
CA ARG A 125 2.16 -2.00 -15.01
C ARG A 125 2.81 -3.37 -14.79
N ASP A 126 2.61 -4.31 -15.71
CA ASP A 126 3.19 -5.65 -15.62
C ASP A 126 4.72 -5.66 -15.74
N LEU A 127 5.34 -4.59 -16.28
CA LEU A 127 6.79 -4.39 -16.24
C LEU A 127 7.37 -4.39 -14.82
N PHE A 128 6.53 -4.11 -13.82
CA PHE A 128 6.92 -3.99 -12.42
C PHE A 128 6.72 -5.28 -11.61
N LEU A 129 6.18 -6.34 -12.21
CA LEU A 129 5.98 -7.62 -11.53
C LEU A 129 7.28 -8.44 -11.45
N SER A 130 7.61 -8.89 -10.24
CA SER A 130 8.73 -9.80 -9.99
C SER A 130 8.57 -10.52 -8.66
N LYS A 131 9.33 -11.60 -8.45
CA LYS A 131 9.40 -12.31 -7.15
C LYS A 131 9.86 -11.41 -6.01
N ASN A 132 10.51 -10.28 -6.32
CA ASN A 132 10.91 -9.33 -5.30
C ASN A 132 9.72 -8.57 -4.67
N VAL A 133 8.57 -8.45 -5.35
CA VAL A 133 7.34 -7.93 -4.73
C VAL A 133 6.95 -8.78 -3.52
N VAL A 134 6.98 -10.12 -3.68
CA VAL A 134 6.71 -11.07 -2.58
C VAL A 134 7.69 -10.85 -1.43
N PHE A 135 8.98 -10.64 -1.72
CA PHE A 135 9.98 -10.36 -0.69
C PHE A 135 9.66 -9.08 0.09
N ARG A 136 9.21 -8.00 -0.56
CA ARG A 136 8.81 -6.76 0.13
C ARG A 136 7.56 -6.96 0.98
N TYR A 137 6.56 -7.68 0.49
CA TYR A 137 5.39 -8.07 1.30
C TYR A 137 5.77 -8.89 2.53
N MET A 138 6.72 -9.83 2.41
CA MET A 138 7.17 -10.63 3.57
C MET A 138 7.80 -9.78 4.68
N GLY A 139 8.42 -8.64 4.35
CA GLY A 139 8.86 -7.66 5.34
C GLY A 139 7.69 -7.12 6.18
N PHE A 140 6.57 -6.79 5.52
CA PHE A 140 5.35 -6.33 6.19
C PHE A 140 4.65 -7.44 6.97
N VAL A 141 4.56 -8.66 6.40
CA VAL A 141 4.02 -9.85 7.08
C VAL A 141 4.78 -10.11 8.38
N LYS A 142 6.12 -10.10 8.34
CA LYS A 142 6.95 -10.28 9.54
C LYS A 142 6.69 -9.20 10.59
N SER A 143 6.54 -7.94 10.17
CA SER A 143 6.17 -6.87 11.08
C SER A 143 4.80 -7.10 11.72
N CYS A 144 3.81 -7.55 10.95
CA CYS A 144 2.49 -7.89 11.47
C CYS A 144 2.58 -9.03 12.50
N ILE A 145 3.28 -10.12 12.18
CA ILE A 145 3.45 -11.28 13.09
C ILE A 145 4.13 -10.85 14.40
N ASN A 146 5.20 -10.05 14.32
CA ASN A 146 5.89 -9.54 15.49
C ASN A 146 4.97 -8.71 16.38
N CYS A 147 4.08 -7.91 15.80
CA CYS A 147 3.12 -7.11 16.55
C CYS A 147 1.89 -7.90 17.04
N ALA A 148 1.52 -8.97 16.33
CA ALA A 148 0.34 -9.81 16.60
C ALA A 148 0.44 -10.56 17.93
N PHE A 149 1.65 -11.04 18.27
CA PHE A 149 1.89 -11.95 19.38
C PHE A 149 2.74 -11.33 20.50
N LEU A 150 2.76 -10.00 20.61
CA LEU A 150 3.41 -9.35 21.75
C LEU A 150 2.65 -9.64 23.06
N PRO A 151 3.38 -9.84 24.17
CA PRO A 151 2.79 -9.85 25.51
C PRO A 151 1.99 -8.57 25.80
N ILE A 152 0.89 -8.70 26.54
CA ILE A 152 -0.02 -7.59 26.85
C ILE A 152 0.71 -6.43 27.56
N GLU A 153 1.69 -6.73 28.41
CA GLU A 153 2.49 -5.76 29.16
C GLU A 153 3.33 -4.86 28.25
N ILE A 154 3.66 -5.34 27.04
CA ILE A 154 4.34 -4.56 26.01
C ILE A 154 3.31 -3.72 25.23
N VAL A 155 2.16 -4.31 24.90
CA VAL A 155 1.10 -3.64 24.14
C VAL A 155 0.50 -2.47 24.93
N GLU A 156 0.29 -2.63 26.24
CA GLU A 156 -0.30 -1.61 27.12
C GLU A 156 0.56 -0.34 27.26
N LYS A 157 1.85 -0.41 26.91
CA LYS A 157 2.73 0.78 26.88
C LYS A 157 2.41 1.72 25.72
N ASP A 158 1.72 1.25 24.68
CA ASP A 158 1.30 2.06 23.54
C ASP A 158 -0.07 2.71 23.78
N ALA A 159 -0.10 3.68 24.69
CA ALA A 159 -1.32 4.41 25.05
C ALA A 159 -1.97 5.18 23.87
N LYS A 160 -1.28 5.29 22.72
CA LYS A 160 -1.80 5.95 21.51
C LYS A 160 -2.71 5.02 20.68
N ARG A 161 -2.74 3.72 20.97
CA ARG A 161 -3.52 2.71 20.25
C ARG A 161 -4.45 1.94 21.21
N PRO A 162 -5.45 2.60 21.82
CA PRO A 162 -6.36 1.95 22.77
C PRO A 162 -7.16 0.81 22.12
N ASP A 163 -7.45 0.92 20.83
CA ASP A 163 -8.13 -0.11 20.03
C ASP A 163 -7.33 -1.42 19.97
N ARG A 164 -6.00 -1.32 19.90
CA ARG A 164 -5.10 -2.47 19.94
C ARG A 164 -5.10 -3.11 21.34
N ILE A 165 -5.02 -2.29 22.38
CA ILE A 165 -5.03 -2.77 23.77
C ILE A 165 -6.33 -3.53 24.04
N GLU A 166 -7.47 -2.98 23.62
CA GLU A 166 -8.79 -3.62 23.79
C GLU A 166 -8.86 -4.97 23.07
N ARG A 167 -8.43 -5.06 21.81
CA ARG A 167 -8.41 -6.33 21.07
C ARG A 167 -7.52 -7.37 21.71
N VAL A 168 -6.31 -7.01 22.16
CA VAL A 168 -5.42 -7.96 22.85
C VAL A 168 -6.00 -8.41 24.19
N ARG A 169 -6.64 -7.53 24.96
CA ARG A 169 -7.34 -7.93 26.20
C ARG A 169 -8.51 -8.86 25.93
N LYS A 170 -9.26 -8.62 24.85
CA LYS A 170 -10.43 -9.40 24.47
C LYS A 170 -10.09 -10.78 23.94
N TYR A 171 -9.08 -10.86 23.06
CA TYR A 171 -8.75 -12.08 22.31
C TYR A 171 -7.44 -12.74 22.74
N GLY A 172 -6.63 -12.11 23.59
CA GLY A 172 -5.32 -12.60 24.02
C GLY A 172 -4.17 -12.35 23.04
N TYR A 173 -4.45 -11.81 21.85
CA TYR A 173 -3.48 -11.45 20.81
C TYR A 173 -4.10 -10.42 19.86
N GLU A 174 -3.28 -9.79 19.01
CA GLU A 174 -3.75 -8.71 18.16
C GLU A 174 -4.29 -9.22 16.81
N THR A 175 -5.58 -9.49 16.77
CA THR A 175 -6.31 -10.11 15.65
C THR A 175 -6.24 -9.32 14.34
N LYS A 176 -6.17 -7.97 14.38
CA LYS A 176 -6.02 -7.14 13.17
C LYS A 176 -4.68 -7.39 12.48
N PHE A 177 -3.60 -7.56 13.26
CA PHE A 177 -2.29 -7.89 12.69
C PHE A 177 -2.24 -9.32 12.13
N VAL A 178 -2.92 -10.28 12.77
CA VAL A 178 -3.08 -11.64 12.21
C VAL A 178 -3.83 -11.61 10.87
N MET A 179 -4.98 -10.92 10.81
CA MET A 179 -5.74 -10.72 9.58
C MET A 179 -4.86 -10.10 8.47
N ASN A 180 -4.10 -9.06 8.79
CA ASN A 180 -3.22 -8.40 7.82
C ASN A 180 -2.10 -9.31 7.32
N ALA A 181 -1.49 -10.12 8.19
CA ALA A 181 -0.48 -11.11 7.79
C ALA A 181 -1.07 -12.14 6.81
N ILE A 182 -2.23 -12.71 7.15
CA ILE A 182 -2.95 -13.67 6.30
C ILE A 182 -3.33 -13.04 4.95
N LYS A 183 -3.91 -11.84 4.96
CA LYS A 183 -4.27 -11.10 3.74
C LYS A 183 -3.06 -10.91 2.82
N CYS A 184 -1.94 -10.43 3.35
CA CYS A 184 -0.74 -10.19 2.57
C CYS A 184 -0.12 -11.49 2.03
N LEU A 185 -0.16 -12.58 2.80
CA LEU A 185 0.25 -13.90 2.29
C LEU A 185 -0.65 -14.39 1.15
N ARG A 186 -1.97 -14.20 1.27
CA ARG A 186 -2.93 -14.53 0.19
C ARG A 186 -2.71 -13.69 -1.07
N ILE A 187 -2.36 -12.41 -0.94
CA ILE A 187 -1.94 -11.56 -2.06
C ILE A 187 -0.67 -12.12 -2.73
N CYS A 188 0.33 -12.51 -1.93
CA CYS A 188 1.56 -13.14 -2.46
C CYS A 188 1.29 -14.45 -3.19
N VAL A 189 0.42 -15.31 -2.64
CA VAL A 189 -0.02 -16.57 -3.28
C VAL A 189 -0.70 -16.28 -4.62
N GLY A 190 -1.66 -15.33 -4.66
CA GLY A 190 -2.32 -14.90 -5.89
C GLY A 190 -1.34 -14.38 -6.94
N LEU A 191 -0.40 -13.51 -6.55
CA LEU A 191 0.64 -13.01 -7.42
C LEU A 191 1.50 -14.14 -8.01
N LEU A 192 1.94 -15.09 -7.19
CA LEU A 192 2.82 -16.17 -7.66
C LEU A 192 2.10 -17.16 -8.58
N LYS A 193 0.80 -17.39 -8.34
CA LYS A 193 -0.03 -18.33 -9.08
C LYS A 193 -0.54 -17.76 -10.40
N ASN A 194 -1.00 -16.51 -10.39
CA ASN A 194 -1.75 -15.89 -11.48
C ASN A 194 -0.97 -14.78 -12.20
N ASN A 195 0.24 -14.43 -11.72
CA ASN A 195 0.98 -13.24 -12.16
C ASN A 195 0.14 -11.95 -12.07
N GLN A 196 -0.76 -11.87 -11.08
CA GLN A 196 -1.68 -10.76 -10.90
C GLN A 196 -1.81 -10.40 -9.42
N ILE A 197 -1.92 -9.11 -9.14
CA ILE A 197 -2.17 -8.60 -7.80
C ILE A 197 -3.65 -8.29 -7.65
N GLU A 198 -4.28 -8.97 -6.68
CA GLU A 198 -5.70 -8.82 -6.34
C GLU A 198 -5.82 -8.19 -4.96
N LEU A 199 -5.98 -6.87 -4.95
CA LEU A 199 -6.06 -6.08 -3.72
C LEU A 199 -7.41 -6.22 -3.05
N TYR A 200 -8.49 -6.05 -3.81
CA TYR A 200 -9.84 -6.28 -3.31
C TYR A 200 -10.02 -7.77 -3.03
N ARG A 201 -10.43 -8.10 -1.80
CA ARG A 201 -10.49 -9.48 -1.33
C ARG A 201 -11.90 -10.03 -1.43
N GLU A 202 -12.07 -11.08 -2.22
CA GLU A 202 -13.33 -11.85 -2.23
C GLU A 202 -13.55 -12.52 -0.87
N ASP A 203 -12.47 -12.93 -0.21
CA ASP A 203 -12.43 -13.49 1.14
C ASP A 203 -12.53 -12.44 2.27
N LYS A 204 -12.97 -11.21 1.97
CA LYS A 204 -13.04 -10.12 2.96
C LYS A 204 -13.88 -10.44 4.20
N GLU A 205 -14.98 -11.19 4.04
CA GLU A 205 -15.85 -11.56 5.16
C GLU A 205 -15.11 -12.47 6.14
N GLU A 206 -14.38 -13.47 5.63
CA GLU A 206 -13.54 -14.34 6.44
C GLU A 206 -12.42 -13.54 7.14
N LEU A 207 -11.79 -12.60 6.43
CA LEU A 207 -10.76 -11.71 7.00
C LEU A 207 -11.32 -10.87 8.15
N LEU A 208 -12.52 -10.29 7.98
CA LEU A 208 -13.20 -9.54 9.02
C LEU A 208 -13.60 -10.42 10.20
N ASP A 209 -14.05 -11.66 9.96
CA ASP A 209 -14.31 -12.61 11.03
C ASP A 209 -13.03 -12.95 11.82
N ILE A 210 -11.88 -13.11 11.14
CA ILE A 210 -10.58 -13.34 11.79
C ILE A 210 -10.22 -12.16 12.68
N LYS A 211 -10.40 -10.92 12.19
CA LYS A 211 -10.23 -9.71 12.99
C LYS A 211 -11.16 -9.69 14.22
N ASN A 212 -12.34 -10.30 14.10
CA ASN A 212 -13.34 -10.41 15.17
C ASN A 212 -13.24 -11.69 16.01
N GLY A 213 -12.11 -12.42 15.95
CA GLY A 213 -11.81 -13.53 16.87
C GLY A 213 -12.21 -14.93 16.37
N LYS A 214 -12.51 -15.10 15.08
CA LYS A 214 -12.89 -16.42 14.48
C LYS A 214 -11.92 -17.55 14.79
N LEU A 215 -10.61 -17.26 14.91
CA LEU A 215 -9.59 -18.28 15.17
C LEU A 215 -9.56 -18.74 16.64
N GLY A 216 -10.38 -18.15 17.51
CA GLY A 216 -10.42 -18.43 18.94
C GLY A 216 -9.68 -17.37 19.75
N HIS A 217 -9.64 -17.56 21.07
CA HIS A 217 -9.07 -16.59 22.02
C HIS A 217 -7.86 -17.20 22.76
N PHE A 218 -7.00 -16.34 23.30
CA PHE A 218 -5.82 -16.66 24.09
C PHE A 218 -4.96 -17.73 23.40
N ASP A 219 -4.47 -18.72 24.14
CA ASP A 219 -3.55 -19.72 23.62
C ASP A 219 -4.13 -20.50 22.43
N LYS A 220 -5.42 -20.81 22.46
CA LYS A 220 -6.10 -21.49 21.35
C LYS A 220 -6.08 -20.63 20.08
N GLY A 221 -6.44 -19.35 20.21
CA GLY A 221 -6.43 -18.39 19.09
C GLY A 221 -5.03 -18.14 18.53
N ILE A 222 -4.03 -18.00 19.40
CA ILE A 222 -2.62 -17.86 19.01
C ILE A 222 -2.14 -19.09 18.24
N THR A 223 -2.50 -20.29 18.71
CA THR A 223 -2.09 -21.56 18.09
C THR A 223 -2.68 -21.69 16.70
N GLU A 224 -3.98 -21.43 16.56
CA GLU A 224 -4.66 -21.49 15.26
C GLU A 224 -4.14 -20.41 14.30
N ALA A 225 -3.93 -19.18 14.78
CA ALA A 225 -3.35 -18.10 13.97
C ALA A 225 -1.96 -18.46 13.42
N LYS A 226 -1.09 -19.02 14.26
CA LYS A 226 0.25 -19.46 13.85
C LYS A 226 0.19 -20.60 12.83
N LYS A 227 -0.74 -21.53 13.01
CA LYS A 227 -0.95 -22.64 12.07
C LYS A 227 -1.35 -22.14 10.68
N VAL A 228 -2.38 -21.30 10.59
CA VAL A 228 -2.86 -20.74 9.31
C VAL A 228 -1.76 -19.93 8.61
N ILE A 229 -1.03 -19.09 9.36
CA ILE A 229 0.09 -18.32 8.82
C ILE A 229 1.18 -19.25 8.28
N TYR A 230 1.54 -20.29 9.03
CA TYR A 230 2.56 -21.26 8.61
C TYR A 230 2.16 -22.00 7.34
N GLU A 231 0.90 -22.46 7.24
CA GLU A 231 0.39 -23.14 6.04
C GLU A 231 0.48 -22.25 4.80
N LEU A 232 0.07 -20.98 4.92
CA LEU A 232 0.18 -19.99 3.83
C LEU A 232 1.64 -19.67 3.48
N GLU A 233 2.54 -19.62 4.46
CA GLU A 233 3.98 -19.46 4.19
C GLU A 233 4.54 -20.65 3.40
N GLN A 234 4.16 -21.89 3.75
CA GLN A 234 4.57 -23.08 3.01
C GLN A 234 4.03 -23.08 1.58
N GLU A 235 2.75 -22.74 1.38
CA GLU A 235 2.15 -22.62 0.04
C GLU A 235 2.90 -21.57 -0.79
N LYS A 236 3.14 -20.39 -0.21
CA LYS A 236 3.91 -19.32 -0.85
C LYS A 236 5.34 -19.76 -1.18
N GLU A 237 6.02 -20.55 -0.36
CA GLU A 237 7.35 -21.08 -0.69
C GLU A 237 7.31 -22.05 -1.88
N CYS A 238 6.34 -22.97 -1.91
CA CYS A 238 6.14 -23.88 -3.03
C CYS A 238 5.90 -23.12 -4.35
N LEU A 239 4.98 -22.15 -4.34
CA LEU A 239 4.66 -21.34 -5.50
C LEU A 239 5.83 -20.43 -5.93
N LEU A 240 6.65 -19.95 -4.99
CA LEU A 240 7.81 -19.13 -5.32
C LEU A 240 8.84 -19.88 -6.18
N GLN A 241 8.96 -21.19 -5.96
CA GLN A 241 9.83 -22.06 -6.75
C GLN A 241 9.27 -22.32 -8.16
N GLN A 242 7.94 -22.44 -8.28
CA GLN A 242 7.25 -22.79 -9.52
C GLN A 242 6.90 -21.59 -10.41
N SER A 243 6.74 -20.40 -9.81
CA SER A 243 6.28 -19.19 -10.51
C SER A 243 7.21 -18.76 -11.64
N SER A 244 6.60 -18.33 -12.75
CA SER A 244 7.27 -17.79 -13.94
C SER A 244 7.80 -16.37 -13.75
N LEU A 245 7.45 -15.68 -12.65
CA LEU A 245 7.91 -14.32 -12.41
C LEU A 245 9.44 -14.23 -12.35
N PRO A 246 10.06 -13.18 -12.91
CA PRO A 246 11.49 -13.01 -12.80
C PRO A 246 11.88 -12.66 -11.36
N LYS A 247 13.14 -12.93 -10.97
CA LYS A 247 13.63 -12.58 -9.62
C LYS A 247 13.55 -11.07 -9.34
N ARG A 248 13.81 -10.26 -10.36
CA ARG A 248 13.77 -8.79 -10.37
C ARG A 248 13.17 -8.35 -11.70
N VAL A 249 12.63 -7.13 -11.75
CA VAL A 249 12.15 -6.52 -13.00
C VAL A 249 13.27 -6.40 -14.02
N ASN A 250 12.92 -6.37 -15.31
CA ASN A 250 13.89 -6.07 -16.36
C ASN A 250 14.25 -4.58 -16.31
N LYS A 251 15.45 -4.27 -15.80
CA LYS A 251 15.92 -2.89 -15.62
C LYS A 251 16.00 -2.10 -16.92
N GLU A 252 16.35 -2.75 -18.03
CA GLU A 252 16.45 -2.07 -19.33
C GLU A 252 15.08 -1.67 -19.85
N LEU A 253 14.08 -2.55 -19.74
CA LEU A 253 12.70 -2.25 -20.12
C LEU A 253 12.09 -1.16 -19.25
N VAL A 254 12.28 -1.24 -17.92
CA VAL A 254 11.80 -0.19 -17.00
C VAL A 254 12.49 1.15 -17.29
N ASN A 255 13.81 1.15 -17.53
CA ASN A 255 14.55 2.37 -17.86
C ASN A 255 14.10 2.97 -19.20
N LYS A 256 13.85 2.13 -20.21
CA LYS A 256 13.29 2.56 -21.50
C LYS A 256 11.92 3.20 -21.31
N PHE A 257 11.00 2.51 -20.63
CA PHE A 257 9.67 3.04 -20.31
C PHE A 257 9.76 4.40 -19.60
N LYS A 258 10.60 4.51 -18.57
CA LYS A 258 10.81 5.74 -17.80
C LYS A 258 11.29 6.90 -18.68
N LYS A 259 12.24 6.64 -19.59
CA LYS A 259 12.73 7.65 -20.56
C LYS A 259 11.63 8.09 -21.52
N ASP A 260 10.92 7.14 -22.12
CA ASP A 260 9.84 7.41 -23.07
C ASP A 260 8.72 8.23 -22.41
N PHE A 261 8.38 7.90 -21.16
CA PHE A 261 7.45 8.66 -20.33
C PHE A 261 7.93 10.10 -20.13
N PHE A 262 9.15 10.32 -19.65
CA PHE A 262 9.64 11.68 -19.38
C PHE A 262 9.80 12.52 -20.64
N ILE A 263 10.19 11.93 -21.78
CA ILE A 263 10.21 12.65 -23.07
C ILE A 263 8.81 13.18 -23.41
N LYS A 264 7.77 12.38 -23.18
CA LYS A 264 6.38 12.80 -23.40
C LYS A 264 5.97 13.88 -22.41
N VAL A 265 6.30 13.74 -21.13
CA VAL A 265 6.06 14.78 -20.11
C VAL A 265 6.68 16.11 -20.51
N ILE A 266 7.94 16.09 -20.92
CA ILE A 266 8.69 17.29 -21.30
C ILE A 266 7.99 18.05 -22.45
N LYS A 267 7.51 17.32 -23.46
CA LYS A 267 6.81 17.90 -24.61
C LYS A 267 5.39 18.36 -24.28
N GLU A 268 4.62 17.54 -23.56
CA GLU A 268 3.18 17.76 -23.40
C GLU A 268 2.82 18.57 -22.14
N VAL A 269 3.65 18.52 -21.09
CA VAL A 269 3.38 19.19 -19.81
C VAL A 269 4.18 20.49 -19.69
N TYR A 270 5.45 20.50 -20.10
CA TYR A 270 6.33 21.67 -19.96
C TYR A 270 6.47 22.49 -21.25
N GLY A 271 6.17 21.90 -22.41
CA GLY A 271 6.17 22.62 -23.69
C GLY A 271 7.56 22.87 -24.29
N TYR A 272 8.55 22.02 -23.95
CA TYR A 272 9.89 22.04 -24.57
C TYR A 272 9.94 21.29 -25.91
#